data_AF-A0A7K0ZKU8-F1
#
_entry.id   AF-A0A7K0ZKU8-F1
#
_cell.length_a   1.000
_cell.length_b   1.000
_cell.length_c   1.000
_cell.angle_alpha   90.00
_cell.angle_beta   90.00
_cell.angle_gamma   90.00
#
_symmetry.space_group_name_H-M   'P 1'
#
loop_
_entity.id
_entity.type
_entity.pdbx_description
1 polymer ?
#
loop_
_entity_poly.entity_id
_entity_poly.type
_entity_poly.pdbx_seq_one_letter_code
_entity_poly.pdbx_strand_id
1 'polypeptide(L)'
;MFSHAFNNLDPRKWFDNMHPQTLAIATWLLYLDGVFGIIGYLDTTNDFGILRRISPVMGVIGLVACLGYFGGAYLMANGKKLGWYVAVGASFSPIVARLLISFEYSLTLRTIITGGDLIGFMFEAALAGLLLHPMSRSYARTWLR
;
A
#
# COMPACT_ATOMS: atom_id res chain seq x y z
N MET A 1 -17.10 -6.55 12.20
CA MET A 1 -16.49 -6.66 10.86
C MET A 1 -15.09 -7.29 10.87
N PHE A 2 -14.21 -6.94 11.82
CA PHE A 2 -12.83 -7.47 11.86
C PHE A 2 -12.68 -8.95 12.28
N SER A 3 -13.64 -9.51 13.04
CA SER A 3 -13.55 -10.87 13.61
C SER A 3 -13.47 -12.02 12.58
N HIS A 4 -14.01 -11.83 11.36
CA HIS A 4 -13.99 -12.87 10.30
C HIS A 4 -13.02 -12.57 9.16
N ALA A 5 -12.22 -11.52 9.28
CA ALA A 5 -11.29 -11.11 8.22
C ALA A 5 -10.22 -12.17 7.96
N PHE A 6 -9.81 -12.92 8.99
CA PHE A 6 -8.76 -13.92 8.89
C PHE A 6 -9.26 -15.38 8.82
N ASN A 7 -10.58 -15.59 8.77
CA ASN A 7 -11.15 -16.93 8.65
C ASN A 7 -11.21 -17.37 7.18
N ASN A 8 -10.93 -18.64 6.90
CA ASN A 8 -10.99 -19.24 5.55
C ASN A 8 -10.08 -18.56 4.52
N LEU A 9 -8.86 -18.21 4.93
CA LEU A 9 -7.82 -17.75 4.02
C LEU A 9 -7.18 -18.97 3.33
N ASP A 10 -7.08 -18.93 2.00
CA ASP A 10 -6.33 -19.91 1.24
C ASP A 10 -4.89 -19.41 1.04
N PRO A 11 -3.87 -20.06 1.64
CA PRO A 11 -2.47 -19.64 1.51
C PRO A 11 -1.93 -19.76 0.07
N ARG A 12 -2.62 -20.47 -0.81
CA ARG A 12 -2.23 -20.64 -2.22
C ARG A 12 -2.88 -19.57 -3.11
N LYS A 13 -3.90 -18.87 -2.62
CA LYS A 13 -4.64 -17.86 -3.40
C LYS A 13 -4.03 -16.47 -3.22
N TRP A 14 -3.08 -16.14 -4.09
CA TRP A 14 -2.42 -14.82 -4.14
C TRP A 14 -3.07 -13.85 -5.12
N PHE A 15 -3.87 -14.36 -6.05
CA PHE A 15 -4.56 -13.58 -7.05
C PHE A 15 -5.94 -14.18 -7.32
N ASP A 16 -6.93 -13.34 -7.60
CA ASP A 16 -8.29 -13.78 -7.95
C ASP A 16 -8.61 -13.42 -9.40
N ASN A 17 -8.90 -14.44 -10.21
CA ASN A 17 -9.26 -14.27 -11.61
C ASN A 17 -10.64 -13.62 -11.80
N MET A 18 -11.45 -13.54 -10.74
CA MET A 18 -12.77 -12.88 -10.77
C MET A 18 -12.69 -11.37 -10.54
N HIS A 19 -11.51 -10.81 -10.22
CA HIS A 19 -11.36 -9.37 -10.06
C HIS A 19 -11.60 -8.62 -11.38
N PRO A 20 -12.29 -7.47 -11.36
CA PRO A 20 -12.36 -6.60 -12.52
C PRO A 20 -10.96 -6.10 -12.88
N GLN A 21 -10.74 -5.79 -14.16
CA GLN A 21 -9.44 -5.38 -14.69
C GLN A 21 -8.75 -4.31 -13.82
N THR A 22 -9.48 -3.30 -13.34
CA THR A 22 -8.91 -2.23 -12.50
C THR A 22 -8.40 -2.74 -11.15
N LEU A 23 -9.14 -3.63 -10.50
CA LEU A 23 -8.76 -4.20 -9.20
C LEU A 23 -7.65 -5.26 -9.36
N ALA A 24 -7.68 -6.00 -10.46
CA ALA A 24 -6.61 -6.93 -10.82
C ALA A 24 -5.27 -6.19 -10.99
N ILE A 25 -5.24 -5.08 -11.74
CA ILE A 25 -4.04 -4.25 -11.91
C ILE A 25 -3.62 -3.66 -10.56
N ALA A 26 -4.55 -3.14 -9.76
CA ALA A 26 -4.23 -2.63 -8.43
C ALA A 26 -3.59 -3.69 -7.53
N THR A 27 -4.07 -4.93 -7.59
CA THR A 27 -3.52 -6.05 -6.78
C THR A 27 -2.09 -6.37 -7.18
N TRP A 28 -1.78 -6.38 -8.48
CA TRP A 28 -0.41 -6.54 -8.96
C TRP A 28 0.50 -5.37 -8.57
N LEU A 29 0.01 -4.13 -8.69
CA LEU A 29 0.76 -2.95 -8.26
C LEU A 29 1.07 -2.98 -6.77
N LEU A 30 0.12 -3.39 -5.91
CA LEU A 30 0.40 -3.57 -4.47
C LEU A 30 1.54 -4.55 -4.23
N TYR A 31 1.61 -5.67 -4.95
CA TYR A 31 2.72 -6.61 -4.78
C TYR A 31 4.05 -6.01 -5.24
N LEU A 32 4.07 -5.31 -6.38
CA LEU A 32 5.27 -4.66 -6.89
C LEU A 32 5.75 -3.53 -5.96
N ASP A 33 4.86 -2.64 -5.56
CA ASP A 33 5.14 -1.54 -4.63
C ASP A 33 5.55 -2.06 -3.26
N GLY A 34 4.97 -3.18 -2.80
CA GLY A 34 5.40 -3.87 -1.60
C GLY A 34 6.84 -4.37 -1.71
N VAL A 35 7.22 -4.98 -2.83
CA VAL A 35 8.59 -5.48 -3.06
C VAL A 35 9.58 -4.32 -3.10
N PHE A 36 9.33 -3.28 -3.90
CA PHE A 36 10.21 -2.11 -3.96
C PHE A 36 10.23 -1.33 -2.65
N GLY A 37 9.11 -1.29 -1.92
CA GLY A 37 8.99 -0.73 -0.59
C GLY A 37 9.91 -1.42 0.42
N ILE A 38 9.89 -2.76 0.46
CA ILE A 38 10.77 -3.56 1.32
C ILE A 38 12.24 -3.40 0.92
N ILE A 39 12.56 -3.46 -0.38
CA ILE A 39 13.94 -3.29 -0.85
C ILE A 39 14.47 -1.93 -0.43
N GLY A 40 13.73 -0.85 -0.70
CA GLY A 40 14.16 0.49 -0.31
C GLY A 40 14.18 0.71 1.21
N TYR A 41 13.33 0.02 1.97
CA TYR A 41 13.37 0.01 3.45
C TYR A 41 14.66 -0.64 3.98
N LEU A 42 15.11 -1.72 3.33
CA LEU A 42 16.34 -2.44 3.70
C LEU A 42 17.60 -1.70 3.25
N ASP A 43 17.61 -1.18 2.03
CA ASP A 43 18.71 -0.41 1.43
C ASP A 43 18.79 1.03 1.98
N THR A 44 17.78 1.46 2.73
CA THR A 44 17.64 2.79 3.32
C THR A 44 17.58 3.96 2.32
N THR A 45 17.21 3.66 1.08
CA THR A 45 17.22 4.60 -0.05
C THR A 45 15.84 5.26 -0.28
N ASN A 46 14.75 4.60 0.10
CA ASN A 46 13.39 5.15 -0.04
C ASN A 46 12.90 5.87 1.23
N ASP A 47 11.72 6.49 1.15
CA ASP A 47 11.06 7.19 2.27
C ASP A 47 10.94 6.30 3.52
N PHE A 48 10.57 5.02 3.37
CA PHE A 48 10.46 4.08 4.48
C PHE A 48 11.82 3.74 5.12
N GLY A 49 12.87 3.72 4.32
CA GLY A 49 14.25 3.55 4.75
C GLY A 49 14.78 4.74 5.54
N ILE A 50 14.40 5.95 5.14
CA ILE A 50 14.70 7.18 5.89
C ILE A 50 14.01 7.14 7.27
N LEU A 51 12.73 6.76 7.34
CA LEU A 51 12.00 6.60 8.60
C LEU A 51 12.73 5.67 9.58
N ARG A 52 13.29 4.57 9.07
CA ARG A 52 14.09 3.64 9.88
C ARG A 52 15.35 4.27 10.47
N ARG A 53 15.99 5.21 9.76
CA ARG A 53 17.19 5.91 10.25
C ARG A 53 16.87 6.94 11.33
N ILE A 54 15.70 7.55 11.31
CA ILE A 54 15.29 8.57 12.28
C ILE A 54 15.11 7.95 13.67
N SER A 55 14.30 6.89 13.76
CA SER A 55 13.96 6.26 15.05
C SER A 55 13.51 4.81 14.86
N PRO A 56 13.78 3.91 15.83
CA PRO A 56 13.27 2.54 15.80
C PRO A 56 11.74 2.47 15.66
N VAL A 57 11.00 3.38 16.30
CA VAL A 57 9.54 3.43 16.23
C VAL A 57 9.07 3.79 14.82
N MET A 58 9.69 4.80 14.20
CA MET A 58 9.41 5.18 12.82
C MET A 58 9.80 4.06 11.83
N GLY A 59 10.88 3.34 12.11
CA GLY A 59 11.26 2.14 11.36
C GLY A 59 10.20 1.03 11.41
N VAL A 60 9.52 0.83 12.54
CA VAL A 60 8.41 -0.13 12.63
C VAL A 60 7.21 0.35 11.81
N ILE A 61 6.89 1.65 11.85
CA ILE A 61 5.81 2.23 11.03
C ILE A 61 6.07 2.02 9.54
N GLY A 62 7.29 2.29 9.07
CA GLY A 62 7.68 2.05 7.69
C GLY A 62 7.58 0.57 7.28
N LEU A 63 7.95 -0.34 8.18
CA LEU A 63 7.82 -1.78 7.94
C LEU A 63 6.36 -2.23 7.88
N VAL A 64 5.51 -1.73 8.78
CA VAL A 64 4.06 -2.02 8.77
C VAL A 64 3.41 -1.50 7.48
N ALA A 65 3.81 -0.32 6.99
CA ALA A 65 3.37 0.20 5.69
C ALA A 65 3.76 -0.73 4.54
N CYS A 66 5.03 -1.18 4.52
CA CYS A 66 5.52 -2.15 3.53
C CYS A 66 4.73 -3.46 3.53
N LEU A 67 4.50 -4.02 4.73
CA LEU A 67 3.68 -5.24 4.89
C LEU A 67 2.20 -5.00 4.57
N GLY A 68 1.71 -3.78 4.74
CA GLY A 68 0.35 -3.37 4.40
C GLY A 68 0.05 -3.55 2.91
N TYR A 69 1.02 -3.34 2.03
CA TYR A 69 0.86 -3.60 0.59
C TYR A 69 0.58 -5.08 0.31
N PHE A 70 1.42 -5.98 0.83
CA PHE A 70 1.24 -7.43 0.68
C PHE A 70 -0.03 -7.94 1.38
N GLY A 71 -0.25 -7.50 2.61
CA GLY A 71 -1.41 -7.90 3.41
C GLY A 71 -2.72 -7.44 2.77
N GLY A 72 -2.77 -6.20 2.24
CA GLY A 72 -3.91 -5.67 1.51
C GLY A 72 -4.22 -6.48 0.26
N ALA A 73 -3.21 -6.75 -0.57
CA ALA A 73 -3.36 -7.53 -1.79
C ALA A 73 -3.80 -8.98 -1.51
N TYR A 74 -3.14 -9.65 -0.56
CA TYR A 74 -3.44 -11.03 -0.19
C TYR A 74 -4.86 -11.18 0.37
N LEU A 75 -5.29 -10.27 1.25
CA LEU A 75 -6.64 -10.29 1.79
C LEU A 75 -7.70 -10.00 0.71
N MET A 76 -7.42 -9.11 -0.26
CA MET A 76 -8.32 -8.88 -1.38
C MET A 76 -8.44 -10.09 -2.31
N ALA A 77 -7.34 -10.81 -2.57
CA ALA A 77 -7.36 -12.06 -3.32
C ALA A 77 -8.20 -13.14 -2.62
N ASN A 78 -8.23 -13.14 -1.28
CA ASN A 78 -9.07 -14.01 -0.47
C ASN A 78 -10.51 -13.51 -0.28
N GLY A 79 -10.92 -12.47 -1.01
CA GLY A 79 -12.29 -11.98 -0.99
C GLY A 79 -12.66 -11.17 0.27
N LYS A 80 -11.67 -10.70 1.04
CA LYS A 80 -11.89 -9.98 2.30
C LYS A 80 -11.95 -8.49 2.07
N LYS A 81 -13.01 -7.86 2.58
CA LYS A 81 -13.21 -6.40 2.46
C LYS A 81 -12.18 -5.60 3.25
N LEU A 82 -11.66 -6.19 4.33
CA LEU A 82 -10.56 -5.60 5.10
C LEU A 82 -9.32 -5.37 4.23
N GLY A 83 -9.02 -6.28 3.30
CA GLY A 83 -7.89 -6.14 2.39
C GLY A 83 -7.96 -4.86 1.56
N TRP A 84 -9.16 -4.48 1.10
CA TRP A 84 -9.36 -3.25 0.34
C TRP A 84 -9.11 -2.00 1.20
N TYR A 85 -9.59 -1.98 2.46
CA TYR A 85 -9.30 -0.86 3.37
C TYR A 85 -7.81 -0.75 3.69
N VAL A 86 -7.13 -1.89 3.92
CA VAL A 86 -5.68 -1.92 4.16
C VAL A 86 -4.92 -1.45 2.92
N ALA A 87 -5.29 -1.91 1.73
CA ALA A 87 -4.68 -1.48 0.48
C ALA A 87 -4.84 0.02 0.22
N VAL A 88 -6.03 0.58 0.49
CA VAL A 88 -6.26 2.03 0.38
C VAL A 88 -5.41 2.79 1.40
N GLY A 89 -5.29 2.30 2.64
CA GLY A 89 -4.39 2.90 3.62
C GLY A 89 -2.93 2.84 3.17
N ALA A 90 -2.50 1.68 2.66
CA ALA A 90 -1.13 1.47 2.17
C ALA A 90 -0.81 2.36 0.96
N SER A 91 -1.76 2.62 0.04
CA SER A 91 -1.50 3.50 -1.10
C SER A 91 -1.18 4.95 -0.71
N PHE A 92 -1.68 5.42 0.43
CA PHE A 92 -1.36 6.75 0.96
C PHE A 92 -0.14 6.75 1.91
N SER A 93 0.41 5.58 2.23
CA SER A 93 1.51 5.46 3.17
C SER A 93 2.80 6.19 2.77
N PRO A 94 3.18 6.35 1.48
CA PRO A 94 4.37 7.11 1.11
C PRO A 94 4.21 8.60 1.42
N ILE A 95 3.03 9.18 1.16
CA ILE A 95 2.73 10.57 1.51
C ILE A 95 2.77 10.76 3.02
N VAL A 96 2.20 9.83 3.79
CA VAL A 96 2.26 9.86 5.26
C VAL A 96 3.70 9.72 5.75
N ALA A 97 4.50 8.84 5.16
CA ALA A 97 5.91 8.67 5.51
C ALA A 97 6.69 9.97 5.28
N ARG A 98 6.49 10.64 4.13
CA ARG A 98 7.13 11.93 3.82
C ARG A 98 6.68 13.04 4.76
N LEU A 99 5.41 13.06 5.15
CA LEU A 99 4.91 13.98 6.17
C LEU A 99 5.60 13.76 7.52
N LEU A 100 5.79 12.51 7.94
CA LEU A 100 6.51 12.20 9.18
C LEU A 100 7.97 12.62 9.13
N ILE A 101 8.66 12.39 8.01
CA ILE A 101 10.04 12.85 7.79
C ILE A 101 10.12 14.37 7.85
N SER A 102 9.10 15.08 7.38
CA SER A 102 9.09 16.56 7.35
C SER A 102 9.12 17.22 8.73
N PHE A 103 8.79 16.49 9.80
CA PHE A 103 8.91 17.01 11.17
C PHE A 103 10.36 17.10 11.66
N GLU A 104 11.23 16.22 11.18
CA GLU A 104 12.66 16.18 11.55
C GLU A 104 13.52 16.92 10.52
N TYR A 105 13.14 16.84 9.24
CA TYR A 105 13.83 17.49 8.14
C TYR A 105 12.92 18.55 7.51
N SER A 106 13.40 19.77 7.32
CA SER A 106 12.63 20.82 6.65
C SER A 106 12.46 20.53 5.15
N LEU A 107 11.46 19.72 4.81
CA LEU A 107 11.11 19.37 3.43
C LEU A 107 10.21 20.42 2.79
N THR A 108 10.36 20.64 1.47
CA THR A 108 9.45 21.48 0.69
C THR A 108 8.13 20.73 0.42
N LEU A 109 7.01 21.45 0.33
CA LEU A 109 5.69 20.88 0.01
C LEU A 109 5.69 20.02 -1.27
N ARG A 110 6.46 20.43 -2.29
CA ARG A 110 6.64 19.65 -3.52
C ARG A 110 7.20 18.26 -3.23
N THR A 111 8.25 18.17 -2.40
CA THR A 111 8.89 16.90 -2.05
C THR A 111 7.98 16.01 -1.22
N ILE A 112 7.15 16.59 -0.35
CA ILE A 112 6.18 15.82 0.44
C ILE A 112 5.14 15.15 -0.46
N ILE A 113 4.66 15.86 -1.49
CA ILE A 113 3.64 15.33 -2.39
C ILE A 113 4.26 14.35 -3.40
N THR A 114 5.35 14.72 -4.06
CA THR A 114 5.89 13.96 -5.21
C THR A 114 7.06 13.04 -4.87
N GLY A 115 7.56 13.04 -3.63
CA GLY A 115 8.71 12.21 -3.23
C GLY A 115 10.05 12.55 -3.89
N GLY A 116 10.10 13.63 -4.69
CA GLY A 116 11.30 14.00 -5.45
C GLY A 116 11.53 13.19 -6.73
N ASP A 117 10.74 12.12 -6.97
CA ASP A 117 10.79 11.31 -8.20
C ASP A 117 9.42 11.25 -8.88
N LEU A 118 9.39 11.59 -10.17
CA LEU A 118 8.18 11.56 -10.99
C LEU A 118 7.70 10.13 -11.24
N ILE A 119 8.62 9.18 -11.40
CA ILE A 119 8.27 7.79 -11.71
C ILE A 119 7.64 7.14 -10.48
N GLY A 120 8.28 7.24 -9.32
CA GLY A 120 7.71 6.80 -8.04
C GLY A 120 6.33 7.39 -7.79
N PHE A 121 6.17 8.71 -7.95
CA PHE A 121 4.88 9.37 -7.79
C PHE A 121 3.80 8.84 -8.75
N MET A 122 4.18 8.50 -9.98
CA MET A 122 3.24 7.93 -10.96
C MET A 122 2.69 6.58 -10.49
N PHE A 123 3.53 5.70 -9.93
CA PHE A 123 3.09 4.42 -9.37
C PHE A 123 2.16 4.61 -8.17
N GLU A 124 2.53 5.50 -7.24
CA GLU A 124 1.72 5.84 -6.07
C GLU A 124 0.33 6.38 -6.46
N ALA A 125 0.31 7.35 -7.39
CA ALA A 125 -0.91 7.96 -7.88
C ALA A 125 -1.77 6.98 -8.68
N ALA A 126 -1.15 6.13 -9.50
CA ALA A 126 -1.84 5.08 -10.25
C ALA A 126 -2.48 4.06 -9.30
N LEU A 127 -1.76 3.60 -8.28
CA LEU A 127 -2.28 2.67 -7.28
C LEU A 127 -3.49 3.26 -6.54
N ALA A 128 -3.37 4.47 -6.01
CA ALA A 128 -4.45 5.16 -5.31
C ALA A 128 -5.66 5.37 -6.24
N GLY A 129 -5.42 5.78 -7.48
CA GLY A 129 -6.46 5.97 -8.51
C GLY A 129 -7.19 4.67 -8.83
N LEU A 130 -6.47 3.57 -9.01
CA LEU A 130 -7.07 2.26 -9.35
C LEU A 130 -7.89 1.67 -8.19
N LEU A 131 -7.44 1.83 -6.94
CA LEU A 131 -8.18 1.34 -5.78
C LEU A 131 -9.47 2.14 -5.52
N LEU A 132 -9.43 3.46 -5.76
CA LEU A 132 -10.57 4.37 -5.59
C LEU A 132 -11.49 4.43 -6.81
N HIS A 133 -11.07 3.87 -7.93
CA HIS A 133 -11.84 3.85 -9.16
C HIS A 133 -13.26 3.27 -8.95
N PRO A 134 -14.33 3.82 -9.57
CA PRO A 134 -15.69 3.38 -9.34
C PRO A 134 -15.92 1.88 -9.53
N MET A 135 -15.24 1.25 -10.50
CA MET A 135 -15.29 -0.19 -10.72
C MET A 135 -14.69 -1.01 -9.57
N SER A 136 -13.54 -0.58 -9.04
CA SER A 136 -12.91 -1.24 -7.89
C SER A 136 -13.76 -1.08 -6.63
N ARG A 137 -14.34 0.10 -6.44
CA ARG A 137 -15.21 0.41 -5.29
C ARG A 137 -16.55 -0.34 -5.33
N SER A 138 -17.19 -0.42 -6.49
CA SER A 138 -18.44 -1.18 -6.65
C SER A 138 -18.20 -2.67 -6.43
N TYR A 139 -17.11 -3.21 -6.97
CA TYR A 139 -16.73 -4.60 -6.75
C TYR A 139 -16.44 -4.88 -5.26
N ALA A 140 -15.62 -4.04 -4.63
CA ALA A 140 -15.26 -4.19 -3.22
C ALA A 140 -16.47 -4.10 -2.28
N ARG A 141 -17.50 -3.32 -2.65
CA ARG A 141 -18.73 -3.21 -1.86
C ARG A 141 -19.63 -4.43 -2.01
N THR A 142 -19.74 -4.98 -3.21
CA THR A 142 -20.71 -6.05 -3.54
C THR A 142 -20.16 -7.45 -3.28
N TRP A 143 -18.87 -7.68 -3.58
CA TRP A 143 -18.30 -9.02 -3.62
C TRP A 143 -17.34 -9.33 -2.46
N LEU A 144 -16.65 -8.32 -1.93
CA LEU A 144 -15.75 -8.53 -0.79
C LEU A 144 -16.54 -8.52 0.53
N ARG A 145 -16.27 -9.49 1.40
CA ARG A 145 -16.96 -9.70 2.68
C ARG A 145 -16.11 -9.28 3.88
#